data_AF-T0RXN2-F1
#
_entry.id   AF-T0RXN2-F1
#
_cell.length_a   1.000
_cell.length_b   1.000
_cell.length_c   1.000
_cell.angle_alpha   90.00
_cell.angle_beta   90.00
_cell.angle_gamma   90.00
#
_symmetry.space_group_name_H-M   'P 1'
#
loop_
_entity.id
_entity.type
_entity.pdbx_description
1 polymer ?
#
loop_
_entity_poly.entity_id
_entity_poly.type
_entity_poly.pdbx_seq_one_letter_code
_entity_poly.pdbx_strand_id
1 'polypeptide(L)'
;MKKTQNTKTLRNIFILVVALLAGYFIYDYLEDDYIPEQKRHFYKETRLKRKKPSYVRRQLLHEEVPEAEEQEIESIAKQFKGNTPDVEKIKALIKKLDNRNKECEKFLAQNLPNEQIIDPENPIFLNADQVIGKLDFIFNDILYRDISMTAIKAFGDFYQEQREVDSDLFFNSLRSTLICRGADISLFLESAYEAMKQGQWSPEEVTRFNRTLLNLVSSSLDHDNLPDNLLFSLNVLRLVGTSSGFNEDFYGELDDVYGRISAYEDQFFDEIQDGQVIFSPGDKFQNYFEELDGISDEVRYIINRRFKDFSAN
;
A
#
# COMPACT_ATOMS: atom_id res chain seq x y z
N MET A 1 12.34 37.33 -62.71
CA MET A 1 12.07 35.95 -62.24
C MET A 1 12.62 35.78 -60.82
N LYS A 2 11.79 35.89 -59.77
CA LYS A 2 12.21 35.68 -58.35
C LYS A 2 11.03 35.43 -57.38
N LYS A 3 9.88 34.91 -57.86
CA LYS A 3 8.68 34.66 -57.02
C LYS A 3 8.44 33.20 -56.64
N THR A 4 9.12 32.24 -57.27
CA THR A 4 8.88 30.80 -57.08
C THR A 4 9.67 30.15 -55.93
N GLN A 5 10.62 30.86 -55.33
CA GLN A 5 11.45 30.32 -54.24
C GLN A 5 10.75 30.48 -52.87
N ASN A 6 9.93 31.51 -52.70
CA ASN A 6 9.30 31.83 -51.42
C ASN A 6 8.17 30.86 -51.03
N THR A 7 7.46 30.31 -52.02
CA THR A 7 6.34 29.38 -51.79
C THR A 7 6.79 28.01 -51.30
N LYS A 8 7.97 27.55 -51.72
CA LYS A 8 8.55 26.28 -51.24
C LYS A 8 9.01 26.38 -49.78
N THR A 9 9.61 27.51 -49.40
CA THR A 9 10.03 27.76 -48.01
C THR A 9 8.83 27.87 -47.08
N LEU A 10 7.78 28.59 -47.47
CA LEU A 10 6.53 28.69 -46.71
C LEU A 10 5.84 27.34 -46.53
N ARG A 11 5.82 26.50 -47.59
CA ARG A 11 5.26 25.15 -47.50
C ARG A 11 6.04 24.27 -46.51
N ASN A 12 7.37 24.35 -46.51
CA ASN A 12 8.20 23.56 -45.60
C ASN A 12 8.04 24.03 -44.14
N ILE A 13 7.94 25.34 -43.90
CA ILE A 13 7.66 25.88 -42.56
C ILE A 13 6.29 25.41 -42.07
N PHE A 14 5.27 25.47 -42.93
CA PHE A 14 3.93 25.00 -42.58
C PHE A 14 3.89 23.51 -42.21
N ILE A 15 4.55 22.66 -42.99
CA ILE A 15 4.65 21.22 -42.69
C ILE A 15 5.35 20.99 -41.35
N LEU A 16 6.40 21.76 -41.05
CA LEU A 16 7.17 21.63 -39.81
C LEU A 16 6.35 22.06 -38.59
N VAL A 17 5.56 23.13 -38.70
CA VAL A 17 4.64 23.58 -37.64
C VAL A 17 3.54 22.56 -37.39
N VAL A 18 2.95 21.98 -38.45
CA VAL A 18 1.92 20.94 -38.33
C VAL A 18 2.49 19.67 -37.70
N ALA A 19 3.72 19.29 -38.06
CA ALA A 19 4.40 18.13 -37.46
C ALA A 19 4.72 18.35 -35.98
N LEU A 20 5.12 19.56 -35.58
CA LEU A 20 5.33 19.91 -34.17
C LEU A 20 4.02 19.89 -33.37
N LEU A 21 2.93 20.40 -33.94
CA LEU A 21 1.61 20.36 -33.29
C LEU A 21 1.09 18.93 -33.15
N ALA A 22 1.21 18.10 -34.19
CA ALA A 22 0.85 16.69 -34.12
C ALA A 22 1.72 15.95 -33.09
N GLY A 23 3.02 16.24 -33.05
CA GLY A 23 3.93 15.70 -32.05
C GLY A 23 3.58 16.11 -30.62
N TYR A 24 3.18 17.38 -30.42
CA TYR A 24 2.71 17.89 -29.13
C TYR A 24 1.42 17.18 -28.70
N PHE A 25 0.41 17.07 -29.58
CA PHE A 25 -0.83 16.37 -29.25
C PHE A 25 -0.63 14.87 -28.99
N ILE A 26 0.28 14.21 -29.70
CA ILE A 26 0.63 12.81 -29.42
C ILE A 26 1.35 12.70 -28.07
N TYR A 27 2.23 13.65 -27.75
CA TYR A 27 2.94 13.68 -26.47
C TYR A 27 1.95 13.92 -25.31
N ASP A 28 1.09 14.92 -25.42
CA ASP A 28 0.04 15.28 -24.44
C ASP A 28 -0.94 14.10 -24.23
N TYR A 29 -1.40 13.48 -25.32
CA TYR A 29 -2.25 12.29 -25.28
C TYR A 29 -1.56 11.09 -24.60
N LEU A 30 -0.26 10.89 -24.81
CA LEU A 30 0.49 9.80 -24.19
C LEU A 30 0.95 10.12 -22.76
N GLU A 31 0.97 11.40 -22.35
CA GLU A 31 1.34 11.82 -21.00
C GLU A 31 0.13 11.73 -20.06
N ASP A 32 -1.08 12.03 -20.54
CA ASP A 32 -2.33 11.85 -19.79
C ASP A 32 -2.78 10.36 -19.71
N ASP A 33 -2.46 9.53 -20.71
CA ASP A 33 -2.73 8.08 -20.71
C ASP A 33 -1.59 7.25 -20.07
N TYR A 34 -0.89 7.76 -19.03
CA TYR A 34 0.02 6.93 -18.23
C TYR A 34 -0.77 5.97 -17.33
N ILE A 35 -1.51 5.07 -17.95
CA ILE A 35 -1.87 3.77 -17.40
C ILE A 35 -0.59 2.93 -17.54
N PRO A 36 0.01 2.42 -16.46
CA PRO A 36 1.17 1.54 -16.60
C PRO A 36 0.70 0.19 -17.17
N GLU A 37 0.43 0.12 -18.47
CA GLU A 37 0.09 -1.10 -19.20
C GLU A 37 1.32 -1.82 -19.77
N GLN A 38 2.51 -1.22 -19.64
CA GLN A 38 3.73 -1.86 -20.09
C GLN A 38 4.24 -2.83 -19.02
N LYS A 39 4.23 -4.13 -19.38
CA LYS A 39 4.99 -5.18 -18.67
C LYS A 39 6.37 -4.63 -18.30
N ARG A 40 6.79 -4.81 -17.05
CA ARG A 40 8.15 -4.45 -16.60
C ARG A 40 9.16 -5.23 -17.46
N HIS A 41 9.76 -4.59 -18.46
CA HIS A 41 10.73 -5.25 -19.34
C HIS A 41 12.03 -5.54 -18.56
N PHE A 42 12.24 -6.79 -18.14
CA PHE A 42 13.53 -7.22 -17.59
C PHE A 42 14.27 -8.21 -18.50
N TYR A 43 15.47 -7.75 -18.91
CA TYR A 43 16.64 -8.38 -19.51
C TYR A 43 16.51 -9.33 -20.73
N LYS A 44 16.66 -8.76 -21.94
CA LYS A 44 17.45 -9.43 -23.00
C LYS A 44 18.93 -9.32 -22.64
N GLU A 45 19.59 -10.46 -22.46
CA GLU A 45 21.06 -10.58 -22.37
C GLU A 45 21.72 -9.91 -23.57
N THR A 46 22.11 -8.65 -23.42
CA THR A 46 22.98 -7.97 -24.38
C THR A 46 24.28 -7.69 -23.66
N ARG A 47 25.31 -8.48 -23.99
CA ARG A 47 26.70 -8.24 -23.56
C ARG A 47 27.24 -6.98 -24.23
N LEU A 48 26.75 -5.82 -23.81
CA LEU A 48 27.36 -4.54 -24.08
C LEU A 48 28.09 -4.11 -22.81
N LYS A 49 29.39 -3.82 -22.91
CA LYS A 49 30.15 -3.12 -21.88
C LYS A 49 29.55 -1.71 -21.71
N ARG A 50 28.46 -1.62 -20.93
CA ARG A 50 27.77 -0.37 -20.62
C ARG A 50 28.63 0.40 -19.61
N LYS A 51 28.91 1.68 -19.90
CA LYS A 51 29.14 2.67 -18.84
C LYS A 51 28.05 2.46 -17.80
N LYS A 52 28.43 2.25 -16.53
CA LYS A 52 27.49 2.10 -15.41
C LYS A 52 26.45 3.21 -15.53
N PRO A 53 25.19 2.90 -15.87
CA PRO A 53 24.15 3.92 -15.81
C PRO A 53 24.02 4.28 -14.34
N SER A 54 24.01 5.58 -14.04
CA SER A 54 23.56 6.08 -12.75
C SER A 54 22.06 5.85 -12.72
N TYR A 55 21.66 4.64 -12.32
CA TYR A 55 20.31 4.38 -11.89
C TYR A 55 20.21 4.97 -10.49
N VAL A 56 19.34 5.96 -10.31
CA VAL A 56 18.74 6.19 -9.00
C VAL A 56 17.88 4.96 -8.75
N ARG A 57 18.43 4.02 -7.98
CA ARG A 57 17.72 2.84 -7.49
C ARG A 57 16.50 3.38 -6.74
N ARG A 58 15.27 3.09 -7.19
CA ARG A 58 14.13 3.10 -6.26
C ARG A 58 14.53 2.12 -5.17
N GLN A 59 14.70 2.61 -3.95
CA GLN A 59 15.03 1.78 -2.79
C GLN A 59 13.96 0.69 -2.70
N LEU A 60 14.35 -0.54 -3.04
CA LEU A 60 13.73 -1.72 -2.46
C LEU A 60 13.98 -1.58 -0.97
N LEU A 61 12.91 -1.49 -0.18
CA LEU A 61 12.94 -1.26 1.27
C LEU A 61 13.55 -2.42 2.07
N HIS A 62 14.39 -3.24 1.44
CA HIS A 62 15.14 -4.34 2.03
C HIS A 62 16.59 -4.24 1.56
N GLU A 63 17.28 -3.21 2.05
CA GLU A 63 18.71 -3.32 2.31
C GLU A 63 18.80 -3.79 3.76
N GLU A 64 19.64 -4.79 4.05
CA GLU A 64 19.84 -5.35 5.40
C GLU A 64 19.68 -4.25 6.45
N VAL A 65 18.72 -4.42 7.38
CA VAL A 65 18.39 -3.48 8.46
C VAL A 65 19.71 -2.84 8.91
N PRO A 66 19.97 -1.56 8.57
CA PRO A 66 21.26 -0.98 8.90
C PRO A 66 21.39 -1.06 10.42
N GLU A 67 22.59 -1.31 10.95
CA GLU A 67 22.87 -1.26 12.40
C GLU A 67 22.32 0.05 13.04
N ALA A 68 22.04 1.07 12.24
CA ALA A 68 21.33 2.29 12.60
C ALA A 68 19.86 2.08 13.07
N GLU A 69 19.06 1.19 12.48
CA GLU A 69 17.67 0.92 12.92
C GLU A 69 17.64 0.06 14.19
N GLU A 70 18.57 -0.90 14.36
CA GLU A 70 18.73 -1.60 15.64
C GLU A 70 19.22 -0.66 16.74
N GLN A 71 20.12 0.28 16.42
CA GLN A 71 20.53 1.35 17.34
C GLN A 71 19.41 2.35 17.62
N GLU A 72 18.53 2.63 16.66
CA GLU A 72 17.36 3.48 16.85
C GLU A 72 16.41 2.80 17.84
N ILE A 73 16.09 1.52 17.66
CA ILE A 73 15.27 0.71 18.61
C ILE A 73 15.92 0.65 20.01
N GLU A 74 17.24 0.49 20.10
CA GLU A 74 17.95 0.45 21.38
C GLU A 74 18.11 1.84 22.04
N SER A 75 18.13 2.91 21.24
CA SER A 75 18.12 4.30 21.71
C SER A 75 16.72 4.77 22.12
N ILE A 76 15.67 4.28 21.45
CA ILE A 76 14.26 4.44 21.79
C ILE A 76 14.02 3.89 23.20
N ALA A 77 14.54 2.70 23.53
CA ALA A 77 14.44 2.15 24.88
C ALA A 77 15.10 3.02 25.97
N LYS A 78 16.05 3.90 25.60
CA LYS A 78 16.87 4.71 26.53
C LYS A 78 16.40 6.17 26.72
N GLN A 79 15.40 6.67 25.97
CA GLN A 79 15.01 8.09 26.03
C GLN A 79 13.81 8.44 26.92
N PHE A 80 13.10 7.47 27.50
CA PHE A 80 11.90 7.75 28.29
C PHE A 80 12.22 8.18 29.74
N LYS A 81 11.94 9.44 30.08
CA LYS A 81 12.20 10.01 31.42
C LYS A 81 11.19 9.62 32.52
N GLY A 82 10.24 8.73 32.25
CA GLY A 82 9.25 8.24 33.24
C GLY A 82 9.32 6.73 33.43
N ASN A 83 10.03 6.25 34.46
CA ASN A 83 10.03 4.84 34.86
C ASN A 83 8.81 4.54 35.75
N THR A 84 7.60 4.69 35.22
CA THR A 84 6.39 4.19 35.90
C THR A 84 6.13 2.74 35.47
N PRO A 85 5.55 1.89 36.33
CA PRO A 85 5.18 0.52 35.96
C PRO A 85 4.30 0.44 34.72
N ASP A 86 3.47 1.45 34.46
CA ASP A 86 2.57 1.47 33.31
C ASP A 86 3.30 1.81 32.00
N VAL A 87 4.25 2.75 32.02
CA VAL A 87 5.12 3.02 30.87
C VAL A 87 5.94 1.77 30.48
N GLU A 88 6.42 1.00 31.46
CA GLU A 88 7.13 -0.26 31.18
C GLU A 88 6.23 -1.33 30.53
N LYS A 89 4.93 -1.37 30.87
CA LYS A 89 3.97 -2.25 30.17
C LYS A 89 3.80 -1.84 28.71
N ILE A 90 3.72 -0.54 28.43
CA ILE A 90 3.59 0.00 27.07
C ILE A 90 4.82 -0.37 26.25
N LYS A 91 6.03 -0.14 26.78
CA LYS A 91 7.29 -0.55 26.11
C LYS A 91 7.35 -2.05 25.84
N ALA A 92 6.91 -2.87 26.80
CA ALA A 92 6.88 -4.31 26.62
C ALA A 92 5.90 -4.74 25.50
N LEU A 93 4.76 -4.05 25.35
CA LEU A 93 3.83 -4.27 24.25
C LEU A 93 4.41 -3.85 22.90
N ILE A 94 5.02 -2.66 22.82
CA ILE A 94 5.73 -2.20 21.61
C ILE A 94 6.77 -3.24 21.16
N LYS A 95 7.57 -3.77 22.10
CA LYS A 95 8.54 -4.83 21.79
C LYS A 95 7.90 -6.13 21.30
N LYS A 96 6.73 -6.50 21.84
CA LYS A 96 5.99 -7.69 21.34
C LYS A 96 5.48 -7.47 19.92
N LEU A 97 4.99 -6.27 19.61
CA LEU A 97 4.54 -5.91 18.27
C LEU A 97 5.70 -5.92 17.27
N ASP A 98 6.86 -5.36 17.63
CA ASP A 98 8.08 -5.41 16.81
C ASP A 98 8.52 -6.85 16.51
N ASN A 99 8.57 -7.71 17.54
CA ASN A 99 8.89 -9.13 17.36
C ASN A 99 7.89 -9.81 16.42
N ARG A 100 6.58 -9.51 16.57
CA ARG A 100 5.55 -10.06 15.68
C ARG A 100 5.74 -9.58 14.25
N ASN A 101 6.06 -8.31 14.04
CA ASN A 101 6.32 -7.78 12.70
C ASN A 101 7.49 -8.51 12.03
N LYS A 102 8.59 -8.72 12.75
CA LYS A 102 9.75 -9.50 12.28
C LYS A 102 9.40 -10.95 11.94
N GLU A 103 8.53 -11.57 12.73
CA GLU A 103 7.99 -12.91 12.41
C GLU A 103 7.19 -12.91 11.11
N CYS A 104 6.32 -11.90 10.92
CA CYS A 104 5.54 -11.72 9.70
C CYS A 104 6.44 -11.53 8.48
N GLU A 105 7.41 -10.62 8.54
CA GLU A 105 8.37 -10.37 7.46
C GLU A 105 9.15 -11.64 7.09
N LYS A 106 9.64 -12.36 8.09
CA LYS A 106 10.36 -13.62 7.86
C LYS A 106 9.47 -14.67 7.18
N PHE A 107 8.23 -14.80 7.62
CA PHE A 107 7.30 -15.75 7.00
C PHE A 107 6.93 -15.32 5.59
N LEU A 108 6.70 -14.03 5.33
CA LEU A 108 6.41 -13.52 3.98
C LEU A 108 7.61 -13.76 3.07
N ALA A 109 8.83 -13.43 3.47
CA ALA A 109 10.03 -13.70 2.67
C ALA A 109 10.22 -15.20 2.33
N GLN A 110 9.83 -16.09 3.25
CA GLN A 110 9.89 -17.55 3.02
C GLN A 110 8.81 -18.06 2.07
N ASN A 111 7.62 -17.47 2.14
CA ASN A 111 6.44 -17.98 1.43
C ASN A 111 6.16 -17.24 0.12
N LEU A 112 6.54 -15.98 0.03
CA LEU A 112 6.41 -15.07 -1.10
C LEU A 112 7.80 -14.50 -1.47
N PRO A 113 8.77 -15.33 -1.88
CA PRO A 113 10.07 -14.83 -2.28
C PRO A 113 9.93 -13.96 -3.52
N ASN A 114 10.63 -12.81 -3.52
CA ASN A 114 10.54 -11.77 -4.54
C ASN A 114 10.69 -12.30 -5.98
N GLU A 115 11.56 -13.28 -6.20
CA GLU A 115 11.77 -13.86 -7.53
C GLU A 115 10.56 -14.62 -8.06
N GLN A 116 9.72 -15.15 -7.17
CA GLN A 116 8.53 -15.92 -7.54
C GLN A 116 7.29 -15.03 -7.69
N ILE A 117 7.18 -13.97 -6.89
CA ILE A 117 5.97 -13.15 -6.83
C ILE A 117 5.95 -12.01 -7.84
N ILE A 118 7.08 -11.64 -8.44
CA ILE A 118 7.18 -10.56 -9.45
C ILE A 118 6.98 -11.09 -10.87
N ASP A 119 7.17 -12.39 -11.09
CA ASP A 119 7.06 -13.01 -12.42
C ASP A 119 5.65 -13.61 -12.63
N PRO A 120 4.78 -12.99 -13.45
CA PRO A 120 3.44 -13.52 -13.72
C PRO A 120 3.47 -14.85 -14.51
N GLU A 121 4.61 -15.27 -15.04
CA GLU A 121 4.78 -16.59 -15.68
C GLU A 121 5.17 -17.69 -14.69
N ASN A 122 5.38 -17.35 -13.41
CA ASN A 122 5.69 -18.31 -12.37
C ASN A 122 4.57 -19.36 -12.23
N PRO A 123 4.89 -20.65 -11.99
CA PRO A 123 3.90 -21.71 -11.85
C PRO A 123 2.74 -21.39 -10.90
N ILE A 124 2.96 -20.62 -9.84
CA ILE A 124 1.93 -20.24 -8.86
C ILE A 124 0.75 -19.49 -9.46
N PHE A 125 0.96 -18.76 -10.56
CA PHE A 125 -0.06 -17.92 -11.20
C PHE A 125 -0.80 -18.62 -12.34
N LEU A 126 -0.47 -19.89 -12.64
CA LEU A 126 -1.05 -20.63 -13.77
C LEU A 126 -2.57 -20.85 -13.65
N ASN A 127 -3.12 -20.86 -12.44
CA ASN A 127 -4.56 -21.01 -12.20
C ASN A 127 -4.96 -20.33 -10.88
N ALA A 128 -6.25 -20.00 -10.76
CA ALA A 128 -6.76 -19.30 -9.59
C ALA A 128 -6.65 -20.14 -8.30
N ASP A 129 -6.76 -21.47 -8.37
CA ASP A 129 -6.74 -22.33 -7.17
C ASP A 129 -5.40 -22.26 -6.43
N GLN A 130 -4.29 -22.17 -7.16
CA GLN A 130 -2.96 -22.04 -6.56
C GLN A 130 -2.77 -20.67 -5.89
N VAL A 131 -3.23 -19.59 -6.54
CA VAL A 131 -3.16 -18.25 -5.96
C VAL A 131 -4.05 -18.15 -4.73
N ILE A 132 -5.31 -18.61 -4.82
CA ILE A 132 -6.27 -18.64 -3.69
C ILE A 132 -5.69 -19.44 -2.53
N GLY A 133 -5.21 -20.66 -2.78
CA GLY A 133 -4.63 -21.51 -1.73
C GLY A 133 -3.42 -20.86 -1.05
N LYS A 134 -2.62 -20.10 -1.81
CA LYS A 134 -1.50 -19.34 -1.25
C LYS A 134 -1.97 -18.15 -0.42
N LEU A 135 -2.97 -17.41 -0.89
CA LEU A 135 -3.57 -16.31 -0.15
C LEU A 135 -4.18 -16.80 1.16
N ASP A 136 -5.01 -17.83 1.13
CA ASP A 136 -5.65 -18.37 2.32
C ASP A 136 -4.61 -18.79 3.37
N PHE A 137 -3.51 -19.41 2.94
CA PHE A 137 -2.40 -19.78 3.82
C PHE A 137 -1.75 -18.55 4.48
N ILE A 138 -1.47 -17.49 3.71
CA ILE A 138 -0.82 -16.27 4.22
C ILE A 138 -1.77 -15.47 5.11
N PHE A 139 -3.03 -15.32 4.70
CA PHE A 139 -4.03 -14.53 5.41
C PHE A 139 -4.32 -15.10 6.80
N ASN A 140 -4.52 -16.42 6.89
CA ASN A 140 -4.81 -17.07 8.17
C ASN A 140 -3.65 -16.98 9.18
N ASP A 141 -2.40 -17.00 8.71
CA ASP A 141 -1.23 -17.03 9.60
C ASP A 141 -0.68 -15.64 9.96
N ILE A 142 -0.85 -14.64 9.09
CA ILE A 142 -0.21 -13.32 9.23
C ILE A 142 -1.20 -12.17 9.36
N LEU A 143 -2.29 -12.18 8.60
CA LEU A 143 -3.13 -10.99 8.45
C LEU A 143 -4.21 -10.87 9.52
N TYR A 144 -4.36 -11.88 10.38
CA TYR A 144 -5.14 -11.78 11.60
C TYR A 144 -4.28 -11.14 12.73
N ARG A 145 -4.51 -9.85 12.98
CA ARG A 145 -3.66 -8.99 13.84
C ARG A 145 -4.22 -8.78 15.24
N ASP A 146 -4.65 -9.86 15.91
CA ASP A 146 -5.19 -9.81 17.27
C ASP A 146 -4.30 -9.07 18.27
N ILE A 147 -2.98 -9.22 18.12
CA ILE A 147 -2.01 -8.55 19.00
C ILE A 147 -2.03 -7.03 18.82
N SER A 148 -2.23 -6.52 17.60
CA SER A 148 -2.38 -5.09 17.34
C SER A 148 -3.65 -4.57 18.01
N MET A 149 -4.78 -5.27 17.84
CA MET A 149 -6.05 -4.87 18.47
C MET A 149 -5.98 -4.89 20.00
N THR A 150 -5.32 -5.91 20.56
CA THR A 150 -5.07 -5.99 22.01
C THR A 150 -4.19 -4.85 22.49
N ALA A 151 -3.15 -4.50 21.72
CA ALA A 151 -2.25 -3.40 22.07
C ALA A 151 -2.94 -2.04 21.97
N ILE A 152 -3.73 -1.78 20.92
CA ILE A 152 -4.52 -0.55 20.76
C ILE A 152 -5.39 -0.30 21.99
N LYS A 153 -6.10 -1.33 22.45
CA LYS A 153 -6.90 -1.24 23.67
C LYS A 153 -6.05 -0.87 24.89
N ALA A 154 -4.93 -1.57 25.10
CA ALA A 154 -4.04 -1.32 26.23
C ALA A 154 -3.41 0.08 26.19
N PHE A 155 -3.09 0.58 24.99
CA PHE A 155 -2.60 1.93 24.77
C PHE A 155 -3.69 2.97 25.08
N GLY A 156 -4.92 2.75 24.61
CA GLY A 156 -6.07 3.60 24.91
C GLY A 156 -6.33 3.72 26.41
N ASP A 157 -6.40 2.59 27.12
CA ASP A 157 -6.58 2.55 28.58
C ASP A 157 -5.47 3.34 29.29
N PHE A 158 -4.21 3.18 28.88
CA PHE A 158 -3.09 3.91 29.42
C PHE A 158 -3.20 5.43 29.20
N TYR A 159 -3.49 5.86 27.97
CA TYR A 159 -3.55 7.28 27.60
C TYR A 159 -4.74 8.02 28.21
N GLN A 160 -5.86 7.33 28.48
CA GLN A 160 -7.00 7.91 29.20
C GLN A 160 -6.66 8.32 30.63
N GLU A 161 -5.71 7.62 31.27
CA GLU A 161 -5.28 7.91 32.63
C GLU A 161 -4.18 8.98 32.71
N GLN A 162 -3.56 9.33 31.57
CA GLN A 162 -2.49 10.32 31.51
C GLN A 162 -3.04 11.73 31.22
N ARG A 163 -2.56 12.71 31.97
CA ARG A 163 -2.79 14.13 31.65
C ARG A 163 -1.94 14.60 30.48
N GLU A 164 -0.70 14.12 30.45
CA GLU A 164 0.29 14.45 29.43
C GLU A 164 1.22 13.25 29.22
N VAL A 165 1.77 13.13 28.02
CA VAL A 165 2.74 12.08 27.69
C VAL A 165 3.81 12.60 26.74
N ASP A 166 4.97 11.96 26.75
CA ASP A 166 6.01 12.18 25.78
C ASP A 166 5.52 11.87 24.35
N SER A 167 5.77 12.77 23.41
CA SER A 167 5.28 12.62 22.03
C SER A 167 5.86 11.39 21.35
N ASP A 168 7.13 11.06 21.58
CA ASP A 168 7.75 9.89 20.97
C ASP A 168 7.09 8.60 21.48
N LEU A 169 6.73 8.53 22.77
CA LEU A 169 5.99 7.38 23.30
C LEU A 169 4.63 7.24 22.62
N PHE A 170 3.91 8.36 22.45
CA PHE A 170 2.60 8.40 21.81
C PHE A 170 2.68 7.91 20.36
N PHE A 171 3.59 8.49 19.58
CA PHE A 171 3.84 8.13 18.20
C PHE A 171 4.29 6.68 18.01
N ASN A 172 5.27 6.24 18.81
CA ASN A 172 5.78 4.88 18.71
C ASN A 172 4.70 3.86 19.07
N SER A 173 3.79 4.20 20.00
CA SER A 173 2.65 3.34 20.31
C SER A 173 1.74 3.17 19.10
N LEU A 174 1.32 4.26 18.45
CA LEU A 174 0.48 4.20 17.25
C LEU A 174 1.16 3.41 16.12
N ARG A 175 2.37 3.83 15.74
CA ARG A 175 3.13 3.21 14.64
C ARG A 175 3.41 1.73 14.89
N SER A 176 3.69 1.34 16.13
CA SER A 176 3.98 -0.07 16.47
C SER A 176 2.81 -1.02 16.21
N THR A 177 1.57 -0.52 16.09
CA THR A 177 0.40 -1.36 15.79
C THR A 177 0.31 -1.73 14.31
N LEU A 178 0.99 -0.99 13.44
CA LEU A 178 1.02 -1.15 11.98
C LEU A 178 2.03 -2.24 11.59
N ILE A 179 1.63 -3.48 11.77
CA ILE A 179 2.48 -4.66 11.54
C ILE A 179 1.91 -5.56 10.45
N CYS A 180 2.76 -6.40 9.88
CA CYS A 180 2.36 -7.55 9.05
C CYS A 180 1.65 -7.20 7.72
N ARG A 181 1.66 -5.94 7.29
CA ARG A 181 1.15 -5.47 5.98
C ARG A 181 2.31 -5.12 5.02
N GLY A 182 3.18 -6.10 4.77
CA GLY A 182 4.34 -5.94 3.89
C GLY A 182 3.97 -5.77 2.40
N ALA A 183 4.88 -5.16 1.63
CA ALA A 183 4.68 -4.90 0.19
C ALA A 183 4.56 -6.18 -0.65
N ASP A 184 5.13 -7.30 -0.19
CA ASP A 184 5.16 -8.59 -0.90
C ASP A 184 3.75 -9.10 -1.25
N ILE A 185 2.78 -8.89 -0.37
CA ILE A 185 1.40 -9.32 -0.60
C ILE A 185 0.78 -8.52 -1.75
N SER A 186 1.02 -7.19 -1.77
CA SER A 186 0.52 -6.33 -2.84
C SER A 186 1.16 -6.70 -4.18
N LEU A 187 2.48 -6.95 -4.20
CA LEU A 187 3.18 -7.41 -5.40
C LEU A 187 2.65 -8.76 -5.90
N PHE A 188 2.44 -9.70 -4.98
CA PHE A 188 1.87 -11.00 -5.30
C PHE A 188 0.47 -10.90 -5.94
N LEU A 189 -0.39 -10.03 -5.39
CA LEU A 189 -1.71 -9.76 -5.95
C LEU A 189 -1.61 -9.09 -7.33
N GLU A 190 -0.77 -8.07 -7.49
CA GLU A 190 -0.53 -7.42 -8.79
C GLU A 190 -0.13 -8.44 -9.85
N SER A 191 0.84 -9.32 -9.57
CA SER A 191 1.28 -10.35 -10.50
C SER A 191 0.21 -11.41 -10.80
N ALA A 192 -0.66 -11.73 -9.83
CA ALA A 192 -1.83 -12.57 -10.10
C ALA A 192 -2.79 -11.90 -11.11
N TYR A 193 -3.08 -10.61 -10.96
CA TYR A 193 -3.92 -9.87 -11.91
C TYR A 193 -3.23 -9.71 -13.29
N GLU A 194 -1.91 -9.56 -13.34
CA GLU A 194 -1.16 -9.57 -14.60
C GLU A 194 -1.26 -10.93 -15.31
N ALA A 195 -1.22 -12.04 -14.58
CA ALA A 195 -1.40 -13.38 -15.15
C ALA A 195 -2.84 -13.60 -15.65
N MET A 196 -3.83 -13.12 -14.90
CA MET A 196 -5.24 -13.11 -15.31
C MET A 196 -5.45 -12.38 -16.64
N LYS A 197 -4.90 -11.16 -16.79
CA LYS A 197 -5.02 -10.35 -18.02
C LYS A 197 -4.42 -11.05 -19.25
N GLN A 198 -3.49 -11.98 -19.06
CA GLN A 198 -2.88 -12.76 -20.13
C GLN A 198 -3.75 -13.92 -20.62
N GLY A 199 -4.98 -14.05 -20.12
CA GLY A 199 -5.95 -15.06 -20.57
C GLY A 199 -5.66 -16.46 -20.05
N GLN A 200 -4.85 -16.57 -18.99
CA GLN A 200 -4.54 -17.85 -18.37
C GLN A 200 -5.73 -18.41 -17.58
N TRP A 201 -6.67 -17.55 -17.15
CA TRP A 201 -7.78 -17.93 -16.27
C TRP A 201 -9.12 -17.77 -16.99
N SER A 202 -10.04 -18.69 -16.70
CA SER A 202 -11.44 -18.62 -17.12
C SER A 202 -12.21 -17.52 -16.38
N PRO A 203 -13.31 -16.99 -16.95
CA PRO A 203 -14.17 -16.02 -16.26
C PRO A 203 -14.68 -16.51 -14.89
N GLU A 204 -14.93 -17.81 -14.76
CA GLU A 204 -15.35 -18.44 -13.51
C GLU A 204 -14.23 -18.41 -12.46
N GLU A 205 -12.99 -18.69 -12.87
CA GLU A 205 -11.81 -18.58 -12.00
C GLU A 205 -11.57 -17.15 -11.52
N VAL A 206 -11.69 -16.17 -12.41
CA VAL A 206 -11.59 -14.74 -12.10
C VAL A 206 -12.66 -14.33 -11.08
N THR A 207 -13.91 -14.73 -11.31
CA THR A 207 -15.04 -14.42 -10.43
C THR A 207 -14.83 -15.02 -9.03
N ARG A 208 -14.38 -16.28 -8.96
CA ARG A 208 -14.07 -16.96 -7.70
C ARG A 208 -12.94 -16.26 -6.95
N PHE A 209 -11.85 -15.92 -7.64
CA PHE A 209 -10.71 -15.21 -7.05
C PHE A 209 -11.11 -13.85 -6.48
N ASN A 210 -11.82 -13.04 -7.27
CA ASN A 210 -12.33 -11.74 -6.84
C ASN A 210 -13.25 -11.87 -5.62
N ARG A 211 -14.13 -12.88 -5.59
CA ARG A 211 -14.98 -13.16 -4.42
C ARG A 211 -14.16 -13.47 -3.18
N THR A 212 -13.15 -14.33 -3.29
CA THR A 212 -12.27 -14.65 -2.16
C THR A 212 -11.58 -13.40 -1.63
N LEU A 213 -11.01 -12.57 -2.51
CA LEU A 213 -10.35 -11.33 -2.11
C LEU A 213 -11.31 -10.35 -1.40
N LEU A 214 -12.50 -10.14 -1.96
CA LEU A 214 -13.50 -9.27 -1.35
C LEU A 214 -13.96 -9.77 0.03
N ASN A 215 -14.14 -11.09 0.18
CA ASN A 215 -14.48 -11.68 1.47
C ASN A 215 -13.36 -11.51 2.49
N LEU A 216 -12.10 -11.70 2.09
CA LEU A 216 -10.94 -11.50 2.94
C LEU A 216 -10.83 -10.03 3.39
N VAL A 217 -11.00 -9.09 2.47
CA VAL A 217 -11.00 -7.65 2.78
C VAL A 217 -12.15 -7.29 3.72
N SER A 218 -13.38 -7.73 3.41
CA SER A 218 -14.54 -7.46 4.26
C SER A 218 -14.33 -7.99 5.69
N SER A 219 -13.88 -9.26 5.81
CA SER A 219 -13.63 -9.87 7.12
C SER A 219 -12.48 -9.19 7.89
N SER A 220 -11.46 -8.69 7.18
CA SER A 220 -10.35 -7.94 7.79
C SER A 220 -10.85 -6.60 8.31
N LEU A 221 -11.61 -5.86 7.50
CA LEU A 221 -12.18 -4.57 7.90
C LEU A 221 -13.10 -4.70 9.11
N ASP A 222 -13.81 -5.81 9.30
CA ASP A 222 -14.67 -6.02 10.49
C ASP A 222 -13.91 -5.94 11.83
N HIS A 223 -12.60 -6.20 11.82
CA HIS A 223 -11.80 -6.34 13.04
C HIS A 223 -10.59 -5.40 13.10
N ASP A 224 -10.23 -4.75 12.00
CA ASP A 224 -8.96 -4.06 11.84
C ASP A 224 -9.11 -2.82 10.95
N ASN A 225 -9.27 -1.66 11.59
CA ASN A 225 -9.48 -0.38 10.92
C ASN A 225 -8.18 0.46 10.84
N LEU A 226 -7.02 -0.17 11.03
CA LEU A 226 -5.75 0.53 10.96
C LEU A 226 -5.47 1.07 9.54
N PRO A 227 -4.76 2.19 9.40
CA PRO A 227 -4.52 2.83 8.10
C PRO A 227 -3.91 1.89 7.07
N ASP A 228 -2.96 1.04 7.49
CA ASP A 228 -2.30 0.09 6.59
C ASP A 228 -3.24 -1.02 6.09
N ASN A 229 -4.23 -1.45 6.88
CA ASN A 229 -5.28 -2.35 6.41
C ASN A 229 -6.28 -1.65 5.50
N LEU A 230 -6.63 -0.39 5.78
CA LEU A 230 -7.48 0.42 4.90
C LEU A 230 -6.84 0.59 3.52
N LEU A 231 -5.56 0.99 3.49
CA LEU A 231 -4.79 1.15 2.25
C LEU A 231 -4.65 -0.17 1.49
N PHE A 232 -4.37 -1.26 2.19
CA PHE A 232 -4.35 -2.60 1.60
C PHE A 232 -5.70 -2.96 0.97
N SER A 233 -6.79 -2.70 1.70
CA SER A 233 -8.16 -2.95 1.25
C SER A 233 -8.48 -2.16 -0.02
N LEU A 234 -8.18 -0.86 -0.04
CA LEU A 234 -8.36 0.00 -1.22
C LEU A 234 -7.56 -0.51 -2.43
N ASN A 235 -6.33 -0.99 -2.22
CA ASN A 235 -5.53 -1.58 -3.29
C ASN A 235 -6.21 -2.84 -3.88
N VAL A 236 -6.73 -3.72 -3.01
CA VAL A 236 -7.50 -4.88 -3.47
C VAL A 236 -8.75 -4.45 -4.25
N LEU A 237 -9.50 -3.45 -3.78
CA LEU A 237 -10.68 -2.96 -4.50
C LEU A 237 -10.33 -2.40 -5.87
N ARG A 238 -9.19 -1.70 -6.01
CA ARG A 238 -8.69 -1.21 -7.29
C ARG A 238 -8.41 -2.35 -8.26
N LEU A 239 -7.74 -3.41 -7.80
CA LEU A 239 -7.42 -4.58 -8.60
C LEU A 239 -8.70 -5.34 -9.04
N VAL A 240 -9.62 -5.59 -8.10
CA VAL A 240 -10.90 -6.24 -8.40
C VAL A 240 -11.73 -5.39 -9.38
N GLY A 241 -11.79 -4.08 -9.17
CA GLY A 241 -12.48 -3.14 -10.06
C GLY A 241 -11.90 -3.15 -11.48
N THR A 242 -10.57 -3.27 -11.61
CA THR A 242 -9.89 -3.39 -12.92
C THR A 242 -10.36 -4.63 -13.66
N SER A 243 -10.38 -5.79 -12.99
CA SER A 243 -10.87 -7.03 -13.61
C SER A 243 -12.38 -7.04 -13.88
N SER A 244 -13.15 -6.26 -13.13
CA SER A 244 -14.61 -6.15 -13.25
C SER A 244 -15.05 -5.11 -14.27
N GLY A 245 -14.12 -4.35 -14.86
CA GLY A 245 -14.40 -3.33 -15.87
C GLY A 245 -15.11 -2.10 -15.32
N PHE A 246 -14.84 -1.70 -14.08
CA PHE A 246 -15.37 -0.45 -13.53
C PHE A 246 -14.76 0.79 -14.20
N ASN A 247 -15.50 1.90 -14.13
CA ASN A 247 -15.19 3.16 -14.79
C ASN A 247 -14.43 4.13 -13.87
N GLU A 248 -14.03 5.28 -14.42
CA GLU A 248 -13.32 6.34 -13.67
C GLU A 248 -14.06 6.83 -12.42
N ASP A 249 -15.40 6.83 -12.43
CA ASP A 249 -16.18 7.22 -11.24
C ASP A 249 -15.90 6.32 -10.03
N PHE A 250 -15.57 5.05 -10.26
CA PHE A 250 -15.19 4.13 -9.19
C PHE A 250 -13.76 4.42 -8.70
N TYR A 251 -12.83 4.67 -9.60
CA TYR A 251 -11.44 4.95 -9.21
C TYR A 251 -11.30 6.31 -8.52
N GLY A 252 -12.04 7.33 -8.96
CA GLY A 252 -12.11 8.61 -8.26
C GLY A 252 -12.62 8.47 -6.83
N GLU A 253 -13.63 7.62 -6.60
CA GLU A 253 -14.13 7.31 -5.25
C GLU A 253 -13.05 6.62 -4.38
N LEU A 254 -12.25 5.70 -4.94
CA LEU A 254 -11.15 5.08 -4.20
C LEU A 254 -10.01 6.07 -3.91
N ASP A 255 -9.64 6.89 -4.89
CA ASP A 255 -8.56 7.87 -4.78
C ASP A 255 -8.92 8.99 -3.77
N ASP A 256 -10.20 9.38 -3.69
CA ASP A 256 -10.72 10.30 -2.67
C ASP A 256 -10.54 9.74 -1.25
N VAL A 257 -10.88 8.47 -1.03
CA VAL A 257 -10.70 7.81 0.27
C VAL A 257 -9.21 7.66 0.59
N TYR A 258 -8.39 7.27 -0.38
CA TYR A 258 -6.93 7.18 -0.23
C TYR A 258 -6.33 8.53 0.18
N GLY A 259 -6.68 9.59 -0.55
CA GLY A 259 -6.21 10.95 -0.29
C GLY A 259 -6.62 11.46 1.10
N ARG A 260 -7.82 11.09 1.57
CA ARG A 260 -8.28 11.42 2.93
C ARG A 260 -7.49 10.70 4.01
N ILE A 261 -7.18 9.41 3.84
CA ILE A 261 -6.32 8.68 4.80
C ILE A 261 -4.95 9.36 4.88
N SER A 262 -4.31 9.62 3.73
CA SER A 262 -2.99 10.27 3.70
C SER A 262 -3.02 11.67 4.31
N ALA A 263 -3.99 12.51 3.93
CA ALA A 263 -4.10 13.87 4.46
C ALA A 263 -4.38 13.88 5.97
N TYR A 264 -5.17 12.93 6.46
CA TYR A 264 -5.45 12.78 7.87
C TYR A 264 -4.22 12.35 8.66
N GLU A 265 -3.51 11.32 8.19
CA GLU A 265 -2.24 10.88 8.79
C GLU A 265 -1.24 12.04 8.82
N ASP A 266 -0.98 12.69 7.68
CA ASP A 266 -0.04 13.80 7.59
C ASP A 266 -0.40 14.92 8.58
N GLN A 267 -1.66 15.35 8.60
CA GLN A 267 -2.10 16.39 9.54
C GLN A 267 -1.96 15.95 10.99
N PHE A 268 -2.38 14.72 11.32
CA PHE A 268 -2.35 14.21 12.68
C PHE A 268 -0.91 14.10 13.22
N PHE A 269 0.02 13.60 12.41
CA PHE A 269 1.41 13.45 12.81
C PHE A 269 2.18 14.79 12.81
N ASP A 270 1.90 15.70 11.88
CA ASP A 270 2.47 17.06 11.89
C ASP A 270 2.08 17.84 13.15
N GLU A 271 0.81 17.75 13.58
CA GLU A 271 0.32 18.42 14.79
C GLU A 271 1.02 17.94 16.08
N ILE A 272 1.60 16.74 16.06
CA ILE A 272 2.20 16.09 17.23
C ILE A 272 3.74 16.22 17.19
N GLN A 273 4.37 16.33 16.01
CA GLN A 273 5.83 16.37 15.84
C GLN A 273 6.47 17.67 16.38
N ASP A 274 5.72 18.77 16.37
CA ASP A 274 6.22 20.06 16.85
C ASP A 274 6.30 20.17 18.39
N GLY A 275 5.70 19.20 19.12
CA GLY A 275 5.66 19.17 20.57
C GLY A 275 6.54 18.08 21.18
N GLN A 276 7.25 18.37 22.28
CA GLN A 276 7.90 17.32 23.10
C GLN A 276 6.92 16.55 23.99
N VAL A 277 5.73 17.11 24.22
CA VAL A 277 4.72 16.58 25.12
C VAL A 277 3.33 16.74 24.50
N ILE A 278 2.52 15.70 24.61
CA ILE A 278 1.13 15.65 24.18
C ILE A 278 0.22 15.80 25.38
N PHE A 279 -0.61 16.85 25.35
CA PHE A 279 -1.66 17.09 26.33
C PHE A 279 -2.94 16.36 25.90
N SER A 280 -3.67 15.84 26.89
CA SER A 280 -4.88 15.03 26.66
C SER A 280 -4.66 13.88 25.67
N PRO A 281 -3.66 13.00 25.90
CA PRO A 281 -3.34 11.93 24.96
C PRO A 281 -4.50 10.94 24.78
N GLY A 282 -5.34 10.73 25.80
CA GLY A 282 -6.54 9.89 25.69
C GLY A 282 -7.51 10.39 24.61
N ASP A 283 -7.84 11.68 24.63
CA ASP A 283 -8.74 12.29 23.63
C ASP A 283 -8.14 12.21 22.23
N LYS A 284 -6.84 12.50 22.08
CA LYS A 284 -6.13 12.41 20.80
C LYS A 284 -6.10 10.98 20.25
N PHE A 285 -5.85 10.00 21.11
CA PHE A 285 -5.83 8.58 20.74
C PHE A 285 -7.22 8.12 20.31
N GLN A 286 -8.26 8.50 21.06
CA GLN A 286 -9.64 8.14 20.72
C GLN A 286 -10.08 8.77 19.40
N ASN A 287 -9.89 10.08 19.23
CA ASN A 287 -10.24 10.78 17.99
C ASN A 287 -9.49 10.19 16.79
N TYR A 288 -8.24 9.75 16.98
CA TYR A 288 -7.46 9.08 15.94
C TYR A 288 -8.20 7.89 15.35
N PHE A 289 -8.63 6.95 16.21
CA PHE A 289 -9.33 5.74 15.77
C PHE A 289 -10.80 5.99 15.39
N GLU A 290 -11.47 6.97 15.96
CA GLU A 290 -12.84 7.34 15.54
C GLU A 290 -12.91 7.80 14.08
N GLU A 291 -11.93 8.60 13.62
CA GLU A 291 -11.87 8.99 12.21
C GLU A 291 -11.56 7.79 11.30
N LEU A 292 -10.64 6.92 11.71
CA LEU A 292 -10.30 5.70 10.95
C LEU A 292 -11.48 4.73 10.87
N ASP A 293 -12.28 4.61 11.94
CA ASP A 293 -13.52 3.83 11.94
C ASP A 293 -14.53 4.41 10.93
N GLY A 294 -14.67 5.74 10.88
CA GLY A 294 -15.51 6.42 9.90
C GLY A 294 -15.06 6.17 8.46
N ILE A 295 -13.75 6.20 8.20
CA ILE A 295 -13.18 5.84 6.90
C ILE A 295 -13.41 4.36 6.57
N SER A 296 -13.25 3.46 7.55
CA SER A 296 -13.51 2.03 7.37
C SER A 296 -14.95 1.75 6.95
N ASP A 297 -15.92 2.43 7.57
CA ASP A 297 -17.33 2.32 7.20
C ASP A 297 -17.61 2.78 5.76
N GLU A 298 -16.87 3.79 5.28
CA GLU A 298 -16.94 4.21 3.88
C GLU A 298 -16.36 3.16 2.93
N VAL A 299 -15.22 2.54 3.26
CA VAL A 299 -14.67 1.43 2.48
C VAL A 299 -15.64 0.25 2.42
N ARG A 300 -16.25 -0.12 3.56
CA ARG A 300 -17.30 -1.16 3.63
C ARG A 300 -18.51 -0.77 2.79
N TYR A 301 -18.92 0.50 2.79
CA TYR A 301 -20.00 0.99 1.96
C TYR A 301 -19.69 0.86 0.46
N ILE A 302 -18.46 1.17 0.03
CA ILE A 302 -18.01 0.96 -1.34
C ILE A 302 -18.11 -0.52 -1.73
N ILE A 303 -17.61 -1.41 -0.86
CA ILE A 303 -17.68 -2.87 -1.06
C ILE A 303 -19.13 -3.30 -1.29
N ASN A 304 -20.00 -2.96 -0.33
CA ASN A 304 -21.41 -3.34 -0.35
C ASN A 304 -22.20 -2.69 -1.48
N ARG A 305 -21.76 -1.56 -2.02
CA ARG A 305 -22.45 -0.85 -3.09
C ARG A 305 -22.02 -1.33 -4.46
N ARG A 306 -20.71 -1.43 -4.69
CA ARG A 306 -20.09 -1.70 -6.00
C ARG A 306 -19.97 -3.19 -6.28
N PHE A 307 -19.79 -4.02 -5.24
CA PHE A 307 -19.51 -5.45 -5.40
C PHE A 307 -20.63 -6.35 -4.86
N LYS A 308 -21.89 -5.90 -4.95
CA LYS A 308 -23.08 -6.64 -4.45
C LYS A 308 -23.16 -8.08 -4.95
N ASP A 309 -22.75 -8.30 -6.19
CA ASP A 309 -22.82 -9.61 -6.85
C ASP A 309 -21.78 -10.60 -6.28
N PHE A 310 -20.79 -10.11 -5.55
CA PHE A 310 -19.78 -10.92 -4.86
C PHE A 310 -20.14 -11.21 -3.40
N SER A 311 -20.97 -10.38 -2.77
CA SER A 311 -21.46 -10.54 -1.38
C SER A 311 -22.59 -11.57 -1.19
N ALA A 312 -23.01 -12.27 -2.24
CA ALA A 312 -24.02 -13.32 -2.14
C ALA A 312 -23.39 -14.69 -1.81
N ASN A 313 -23.42 -15.06 -0.53
CA ASN A 313 -23.65 -16.43 -0.04
C ASN A 313 -24.06 -16.41 1.44
#